data_AF-A0A7S0CR34-F1
#
_entry.id   AF-A0A7S0CR34-F1
#
_cell.length_a   1.000
_cell.length_b   1.000
_cell.length_c   1.000
_cell.angle_alpha   90.00
_cell.angle_beta   90.00
_cell.angle_gamma   90.00
#
_symmetry.space_group_name_H-M   'P 1'
#
loop_
_entity.id
_entity.type
_entity.pdbx_description
1 polymer ?
#
loop_
_entity_poly.entity_id
_entity_poly.type
_entity_poly.pdbx_seq_one_letter_code
_entity_poly.pdbx_strand_id
1 'polypeptide(L)'
;NKCPNKSQEFQMLYHANYGKPILQKGSRLKGTFQSVQAFNKEALSDIHNWDVYEKPGFVPPGGERLYCVTPFADNTGMAHVLLHDAKGRIGVSTKFRPSQLPCLSVWKNEDVEANGYVTGIEPGTTFPPNRTVERKAGRLGTLLPNQSRKFELEFTVHGNENHVKAATECIEEAKRTRSQYKPSIIANTLM
;
A
#
# COMPACT_ATOMS: atom_id res chain seq x y z
N ASN A 1 -20.57 19.14 -20.61
CA ASN A 1 -20.13 18.31 -19.47
C ASN A 1 -21.22 18.25 -18.42
N LYS A 2 -21.85 17.09 -18.19
CA LYS A 2 -22.91 16.93 -17.18
C LYS A 2 -22.33 16.32 -15.90
N CYS A 3 -21.79 17.17 -15.02
CA CYS A 3 -21.53 16.74 -13.64
C CYS A 3 -22.88 16.54 -12.93
N PRO A 4 -23.04 15.52 -12.07
CA PRO A 4 -24.26 15.32 -11.30
C PRO A 4 -24.63 16.55 -10.45
N ASN A 5 -25.93 16.86 -10.36
CA ASN A 5 -26.45 17.94 -9.52
C ASN A 5 -26.75 17.51 -8.07
N LYS A 6 -26.38 16.28 -7.71
CA LYS A 6 -26.50 15.71 -6.37
C LYS A 6 -25.17 15.18 -5.89
N SER A 7 -24.97 15.15 -4.58
CA SER A 7 -23.76 14.57 -3.98
C SER A 7 -23.61 13.11 -4.38
N GLN A 8 -22.37 12.68 -4.66
CA GLN A 8 -22.03 11.31 -5.06
C GLN A 8 -20.93 10.77 -4.16
N GLU A 9 -21.21 9.65 -3.52
CA GLU A 9 -20.20 8.85 -2.84
C GLU A 9 -19.23 8.24 -3.87
N PHE A 10 -17.95 8.26 -3.57
CA PHE A 10 -16.91 7.76 -4.47
C PHE A 10 -15.82 7.00 -3.70
N GLN A 11 -15.09 6.14 -4.42
CA GLN A 11 -13.88 5.50 -3.96
C GLN A 11 -12.85 5.55 -5.09
N MET A 12 -11.58 5.68 -4.73
CA MET A 12 -10.46 5.59 -5.67
C MET A 12 -9.39 4.67 -5.08
N LEU A 13 -8.82 3.82 -5.92
CA LEU A 13 -7.71 2.94 -5.60
C LEU A 13 -6.74 2.96 -6.78
N TYR A 14 -5.52 3.42 -6.55
CA TYR A 14 -4.45 3.40 -7.55
C TYR A 14 -3.79 2.02 -7.52
N HIS A 15 -4.33 1.09 -8.29
CA HIS A 15 -3.95 -0.33 -8.25
C HIS A 15 -2.65 -0.61 -9.02
N ALA A 16 -1.51 -0.20 -8.45
CA ALA A 16 -0.20 -0.39 -9.06
C ALA A 16 0.39 -1.75 -8.68
N ASN A 17 0.68 -2.57 -9.70
CA ASN A 17 1.10 -3.96 -9.54
C ASN A 17 2.54 -4.17 -10.01
N TYR A 18 3.31 -4.95 -9.26
CA TYR A 18 4.74 -5.17 -9.50
C TYR A 18 5.09 -6.66 -9.42
N GLY A 19 5.84 -7.15 -10.41
CA GLY A 19 6.37 -8.50 -10.44
C GLY A 19 7.90 -8.50 -10.56
N LYS A 20 8.44 -9.51 -11.25
CA LYS A 20 9.86 -9.55 -11.61
C LYS A 20 10.28 -8.33 -12.44
N PRO A 21 11.55 -7.87 -12.38
CA PRO A 21 12.63 -8.44 -11.58
C PRO A 21 12.70 -7.95 -10.12
N ILE A 22 11.84 -7.00 -9.72
CA ILE A 22 11.87 -6.43 -8.36
C ILE A 22 11.31 -7.42 -7.35
N LEU A 23 10.18 -8.06 -7.65
CA LEU A 23 9.58 -9.08 -6.80
C LEU A 23 10.32 -10.41 -6.97
N GLN A 24 10.85 -10.93 -5.86
CA GLN A 24 11.50 -12.21 -5.73
C GLN A 24 11.47 -12.63 -4.25
N LYS A 25 11.93 -13.84 -3.96
CA LYS A 25 12.14 -14.27 -2.57
C LYS A 25 13.05 -13.28 -1.84
N GLY A 26 12.58 -12.79 -0.70
CA GLY A 26 13.30 -11.86 0.15
C GLY A 26 13.19 -10.39 -0.29
N SER A 27 12.46 -10.08 -1.36
CA SER A 27 12.06 -8.69 -1.63
C SER A 27 11.34 -8.13 -0.41
N ARG A 28 11.45 -6.82 -0.20
CA ARG A 28 10.95 -6.19 1.02
C ARG A 28 10.23 -4.88 0.73
N LEU A 29 9.15 -4.66 1.46
CA LEU A 29 8.44 -3.39 1.52
C LEU A 29 8.98 -2.54 2.67
N LYS A 30 9.25 -1.27 2.38
CA LYS A 30 9.57 -0.24 3.39
C LYS A 30 8.67 0.95 3.19
N GLY A 31 8.42 1.71 4.25
CA GLY A 31 7.67 2.95 4.13
C GLY A 31 7.31 3.60 5.44
N THR A 32 6.49 4.64 5.34
CA THR A 32 5.95 5.42 6.45
C THR A 32 4.58 4.87 6.87
N PHE A 33 4.61 3.78 7.65
CA PHE A 33 3.44 3.02 8.09
C PHE A 33 3.10 3.30 9.55
N GLN A 34 1.91 3.83 9.83
CA GLN A 34 1.41 4.03 11.19
C GLN A 34 0.87 2.73 11.78
N SER A 35 0.06 2.00 11.02
CA SER A 35 -0.50 0.72 11.45
C SER A 35 -0.65 -0.21 10.27
N VAL A 36 -0.64 -1.51 10.57
CA VAL A 36 -0.88 -2.59 9.62
C VAL A 36 -1.90 -3.53 10.23
N GLN A 37 -2.96 -3.81 9.49
CA GLN A 37 -4.01 -4.76 9.86
C GLN A 37 -4.14 -5.81 8.78
N ALA A 38 -4.34 -7.07 9.18
CA ALA A 38 -4.68 -8.12 8.23
C ALA A 38 -6.07 -7.88 7.65
N PHE A 39 -6.24 -8.02 6.34
CA PHE A 39 -7.57 -7.99 5.74
C PHE A 39 -8.28 -9.33 5.90
N ASN A 40 -7.58 -10.43 5.63
CA ASN A 40 -8.09 -11.81 5.66
C ASN A 40 -7.25 -12.72 6.58
N LYS A 41 -7.71 -13.97 6.76
CA LYS A 41 -7.08 -14.95 7.65
C LYS A 41 -5.66 -15.32 7.18
N GLU A 42 -5.42 -15.31 5.87
CA GLU A 42 -4.11 -15.59 5.27
C GLU A 42 -3.11 -14.47 5.57
N ALA A 43 -3.54 -13.21 5.49
CA ALA A 43 -2.70 -12.09 5.91
C ALA A 43 -2.44 -12.10 7.42
N LEU A 44 -3.44 -12.54 8.20
CA LEU A 44 -3.31 -12.63 9.66
C LEU A 44 -2.27 -13.67 10.08
N SER A 45 -2.23 -14.83 9.44
CA SER A 45 -1.24 -15.87 9.76
C SER A 45 0.21 -15.44 9.48
N ASP A 46 0.41 -14.45 8.60
CA ASP A 46 1.72 -13.92 8.24
C ASP A 46 1.91 -12.44 8.65
N ILE A 47 1.10 -11.92 9.59
CA ILE A 47 1.10 -10.50 9.93
C ILE A 47 2.46 -9.98 10.45
N HIS A 48 3.28 -10.87 11.03
CA HIS A 48 4.60 -10.51 11.56
C HIS A 48 5.71 -10.48 10.51
N ASN A 49 5.49 -11.03 9.31
CA ASN A 49 6.42 -10.95 8.17
C ASN A 49 5.78 -10.28 6.94
N TRP A 50 4.72 -9.52 7.15
CA TRP A 50 3.91 -8.92 6.09
C TRP A 50 4.74 -8.15 5.05
N ASP A 51 5.84 -7.53 5.48
CA ASP A 51 6.73 -6.69 4.68
C ASP A 51 7.79 -7.48 3.87
N VAL A 52 7.89 -8.80 4.03
CA VAL A 52 8.84 -9.67 3.32
C VAL A 52 8.12 -10.58 2.34
N TYR A 53 8.64 -10.69 1.13
CA TYR A 53 8.05 -11.52 0.07
C TYR A 53 8.70 -12.91 -0.02
N GLU A 54 7.88 -13.92 -0.25
CA GLU A 54 8.24 -15.31 -0.45
C GLU A 54 8.53 -15.61 -1.92
N LYS A 55 9.20 -16.74 -2.17
CA LYS A 55 9.36 -17.26 -3.55
C LYS A 55 7.98 -17.62 -4.15
N PRO A 56 7.85 -17.67 -5.49
CA PRO A 56 6.65 -18.22 -6.13
C PRO A 56 6.31 -19.62 -5.58
N GLY A 57 5.04 -19.83 -5.26
CA GLY A 57 4.51 -21.12 -4.80
C GLY A 57 3.00 -21.16 -4.91
N PHE A 58 2.38 -22.34 -5.00
CA PHE A 58 0.94 -22.43 -5.24
C PHE A 58 0.11 -21.70 -4.18
N VAL A 59 -0.70 -20.73 -4.62
CA VAL A 59 -1.69 -20.02 -3.81
C VAL A 59 -3.08 -20.52 -4.24
N PRO A 60 -3.84 -21.19 -3.34
CA PRO A 60 -5.19 -21.62 -3.68
C PRO A 60 -6.11 -20.41 -3.90
N PRO A 61 -7.25 -20.56 -4.59
CA PRO A 61 -8.23 -19.48 -4.73
C PRO A 61 -8.62 -18.87 -3.38
N GLY A 62 -8.48 -17.55 -3.26
CA GLY A 62 -8.70 -16.81 -2.01
C GLY A 62 -7.54 -16.86 -1.01
N GLY A 63 -6.44 -17.54 -1.35
CA GLY A 63 -5.24 -17.68 -0.53
C GLY A 63 -4.28 -16.48 -0.57
N GLU A 64 -4.61 -15.45 -1.34
CA GLU A 64 -3.84 -14.20 -1.44
C GLU A 64 -3.82 -13.48 -0.10
N ARG A 65 -2.74 -12.77 0.20
CA ARG A 65 -2.62 -11.99 1.44
C ARG A 65 -2.88 -10.52 1.14
N LEU A 66 -3.79 -9.91 1.88
CA LEU A 66 -4.09 -8.48 1.77
C LEU A 66 -3.89 -7.79 3.12
N TYR A 67 -3.14 -6.70 3.13
CA TYR A 67 -2.88 -5.90 4.33
C TYR A 67 -3.46 -4.49 4.16
N CYS A 68 -4.17 -4.03 5.18
CA CYS A 68 -4.70 -2.68 5.28
C CYS A 68 -3.74 -1.83 6.09
N VAL A 69 -3.04 -0.93 5.42
CA VAL A 69 -2.01 -0.08 6.00
C VAL A 69 -2.53 1.35 6.13
N THR A 70 -2.38 1.92 7.32
CA THR A 70 -2.57 3.36 7.55
C THR A 70 -1.20 4.03 7.39
N PRO A 71 -0.99 4.86 6.36
CA PRO A 71 0.26 5.58 6.18
C PRO A 71 0.31 6.84 7.06
N PHE A 72 1.51 7.38 7.29
CA PHE A 72 1.68 8.74 7.79
C PHE A 72 2.59 9.55 6.86
N ALA A 73 2.41 10.87 6.93
CA ALA A 73 3.16 11.81 6.12
C ALA A 73 4.45 12.26 6.82
N ASP A 74 5.47 12.54 6.02
CA ASP A 74 6.63 13.32 6.43
C ASP A 74 6.30 14.83 6.55
N ASN A 75 7.32 15.65 6.79
CA ASN A 75 7.18 17.11 6.92
C ASN A 75 6.75 17.82 5.62
N THR A 76 6.82 17.15 4.46
CA THR A 76 6.35 17.67 3.17
C THR A 76 4.90 17.26 2.86
N GLY A 77 4.29 16.49 3.76
CA GLY A 77 2.94 15.96 3.59
C GLY A 77 2.87 14.71 2.72
N MET A 78 3.99 14.03 2.49
CA MET A 78 4.08 12.83 1.64
C MET A 78 4.32 11.57 2.50
N ALA A 79 3.56 10.52 2.21
CA ALA A 79 3.92 9.16 2.61
C ALA A 79 4.84 8.55 1.56
N HIS A 80 5.70 7.64 2.01
CA HIS A 80 6.69 6.97 1.17
C HIS A 80 6.50 5.46 1.28
N VAL A 81 6.52 4.78 0.15
CA VAL A 81 6.54 3.31 0.04
C VAL A 81 7.62 2.91 -0.94
N LEU A 82 8.41 1.90 -0.60
CA LEU A 82 9.46 1.34 -1.44
C LEU A 82 9.35 -0.18 -1.42
N LEU A 83 9.19 -0.78 -2.60
CA LEU A 83 9.44 -2.20 -2.81
C LEU A 83 10.82 -2.34 -3.46
N HIS A 84 11.69 -3.14 -2.86
CA HIS A 84 13.01 -3.40 -3.42
C HIS A 84 13.32 -4.90 -3.48
N ASP A 85 14.20 -5.29 -4.39
CA ASP A 85 14.68 -6.67 -4.48
C ASP A 85 15.41 -7.08 -3.19
N ALA A 86 15.54 -8.38 -2.94
CA ALA A 86 16.21 -8.91 -1.74
C ALA A 86 17.61 -8.33 -1.45
N LYS A 87 18.32 -7.85 -2.47
CA LYS A 87 19.67 -7.27 -2.36
C LYS A 87 19.68 -5.74 -2.31
N GLY A 88 18.54 -5.07 -2.42
CA GLY A 88 18.45 -3.61 -2.45
C GLY A 88 19.08 -2.95 -3.68
N ARG A 89 19.21 -3.66 -4.81
CA ARG A 89 19.84 -3.18 -6.04
C ARG A 89 18.87 -2.51 -6.99
N ILE A 90 17.62 -2.93 -7.00
CA ILE A 90 16.55 -2.34 -7.80
C ILE A 90 15.27 -2.24 -6.98
N GLY A 91 14.39 -1.33 -7.36
CA GLY A 91 13.13 -1.15 -6.66
C GLY A 91 12.19 -0.17 -7.33
N VAL A 92 11.04 0.04 -6.70
CA VAL A 92 10.06 1.04 -7.10
C VAL A 92 9.55 1.75 -5.86
N SER A 93 9.47 3.08 -5.95
CA SER A 93 8.84 3.89 -4.92
C SER A 93 7.49 4.41 -5.38
N THR A 94 6.56 4.45 -4.44
CA THR A 94 5.29 5.16 -4.55
C THR A 94 5.24 6.19 -3.44
N LYS A 95 5.17 7.48 -3.79
CA LYS A 95 4.87 8.55 -2.84
C LYS A 95 3.48 9.07 -3.10
N PHE A 96 2.77 9.44 -2.04
CA PHE A 96 1.42 10.01 -2.16
C PHE A 96 1.08 10.85 -0.94
N ARG A 97 -0.01 11.63 -0.98
CA ARG A 97 -0.49 12.41 0.17
C ARG A 97 -1.53 11.64 0.97
N PRO A 98 -1.26 11.25 2.24
CA PRO A 98 -2.26 10.63 3.12
C PRO A 98 -3.51 11.49 3.34
N SER A 99 -3.37 12.81 3.28
CA SER A 99 -4.52 13.73 3.36
C SER A 99 -5.50 13.61 2.18
N GLN A 100 -5.05 13.05 1.05
CA GLN A 100 -5.87 12.81 -0.13
C GLN A 100 -6.25 11.31 -0.25
N LEU A 101 -5.29 10.43 0.02
CA LEU A 101 -5.36 8.97 -0.03
C LEU A 101 -4.95 8.36 1.32
N PRO A 102 -5.86 8.33 2.31
CA PRO A 102 -5.55 7.91 3.69
C PRO A 102 -5.35 6.40 3.88
N CYS A 103 -5.59 5.58 2.86
CA CYS A 103 -5.47 4.13 2.93
C CYS A 103 -4.40 3.63 1.96
N LEU A 104 -3.67 2.59 2.37
CA LEU A 104 -2.78 1.84 1.50
C LEU A 104 -3.14 0.36 1.61
N SER A 105 -3.50 -0.27 0.49
CA SER A 105 -3.62 -1.73 0.42
C SER A 105 -2.30 -2.32 -0.06
N VAL A 106 -1.84 -3.37 0.61
CA VAL A 106 -0.72 -4.19 0.14
C VAL A 106 -1.25 -5.57 -0.16
N TRP A 107 -1.37 -5.87 -1.45
CA TRP A 107 -1.84 -7.15 -1.95
C TRP A 107 -0.65 -8.02 -2.33
N LYS A 108 -0.58 -9.25 -1.83
CA LYS A 108 0.48 -10.21 -2.16
C LYS A 108 -0.16 -11.44 -2.80
N ASN A 109 0.08 -11.60 -4.09
CA ASN A 109 -0.21 -12.80 -4.84
C ASN A 109 1.11 -13.46 -5.23
N GLU A 110 1.70 -14.18 -4.28
CA GLU A 110 2.98 -14.89 -4.46
C GLU A 110 2.79 -16.28 -5.06
N ASP A 111 1.82 -16.40 -5.98
CA ASP A 111 1.49 -17.66 -6.65
C ASP A 111 2.64 -18.14 -7.56
N VAL A 112 2.51 -19.33 -8.11
CA VAL A 112 3.32 -19.80 -9.23
C VAL A 112 3.26 -18.79 -10.38
N GLU A 113 4.37 -18.66 -11.11
CA GLU A 113 4.52 -17.61 -12.12
C GLU A 113 3.44 -17.66 -13.21
N ALA A 114 2.96 -18.86 -13.56
CA ALA A 114 1.90 -19.07 -14.54
C ALA A 114 0.54 -18.48 -14.09
N ASN A 115 0.30 -18.38 -12.79
CA ASN A 115 -0.94 -17.84 -12.21
C ASN A 115 -0.80 -16.36 -11.79
N GLY A 116 0.43 -15.85 -11.73
CA GLY A 116 0.75 -14.48 -11.38
C GLY A 116 1.55 -14.39 -10.10
N TYR A 117 2.85 -14.13 -10.23
CA TYR A 117 3.72 -13.78 -9.12
C TYR A 117 3.86 -12.25 -9.06
N VAL A 118 2.98 -11.60 -8.30
CA VAL A 118 2.75 -10.15 -8.35
C VAL A 118 2.34 -9.60 -6.98
N THR A 119 2.66 -8.34 -6.72
CA THR A 119 2.17 -7.60 -5.56
C THR A 119 1.57 -6.27 -5.96
N GLY A 120 0.45 -5.91 -5.32
CA GLY A 120 -0.16 -4.59 -5.42
C GLY A 120 0.30 -3.67 -4.29
N ILE A 121 0.69 -2.43 -4.63
CA ILE A 121 0.92 -1.34 -3.70
C ILE A 121 -0.06 -0.24 -4.06
N GLU A 122 -1.14 -0.13 -3.29
CA GLU A 122 -2.38 0.47 -3.79
C GLU A 122 -2.88 1.60 -2.88
N PRO A 123 -2.35 2.83 -3.05
CA PRO A 123 -2.89 3.99 -2.36
C PRO A 123 -4.35 4.24 -2.75
N GLY A 124 -5.21 4.48 -1.76
CA GLY A 124 -6.64 4.62 -1.96
C GLY A 124 -7.31 5.58 -0.99
N THR A 125 -8.55 5.94 -1.31
CA THR A 125 -9.41 6.70 -0.39
C THR A 125 -10.01 5.84 0.71
N THR A 126 -10.05 4.53 0.48
CA THR A 126 -10.66 3.49 1.31
C THR A 126 -9.83 2.21 1.17
N PHE A 127 -10.09 1.22 2.03
CA PHE A 127 -9.58 -0.14 1.81
C PHE A 127 -10.44 -0.88 0.77
N PRO A 128 -10.04 -2.10 0.34
CA PRO A 128 -10.76 -2.87 -0.67
C PRO A 128 -12.13 -3.46 -0.28
N PRO A 129 -12.61 -3.49 0.99
CA PRO A 129 -13.97 -3.96 1.24
C PRO A 129 -15.01 -3.15 0.45
N ASN A 130 -16.20 -3.75 0.27
CA ASN A 130 -17.28 -3.08 -0.44
C ASN A 130 -17.76 -1.80 0.28
N ARG A 131 -18.50 -0.97 -0.45
CA ARG A 131 -19.04 0.32 0.02
C ARG A 131 -19.83 0.22 1.33
N THR A 132 -20.51 -0.89 1.59
CA THR A 132 -21.28 -1.06 2.82
C THR A 132 -20.37 -1.14 4.04
N VAL A 133 -19.26 -1.87 3.93
CA VAL A 133 -18.24 -1.96 4.99
C VAL A 133 -17.55 -0.60 5.17
N GLU A 134 -17.09 0.01 4.09
CA GLU A 134 -16.38 1.30 4.15
C GLU A 134 -17.27 2.46 4.63
N ARG A 135 -18.58 2.41 4.33
CA ARG A 135 -19.57 3.37 4.85
C ARG A 135 -19.75 3.22 6.36
N LYS A 136 -19.91 1.98 6.86
CA LYS A 136 -20.01 1.72 8.30
C LYS A 136 -18.75 2.16 9.05
N ALA A 137 -17.59 2.03 8.41
CA ALA A 137 -16.31 2.48 8.96
C ALA A 137 -16.05 3.99 8.78
N GLY A 138 -16.96 4.74 8.16
CA GLY A 138 -16.83 6.18 7.96
C GLY A 138 -15.74 6.61 6.97
N ARG A 139 -15.21 5.69 6.15
CA ARG A 139 -14.14 5.97 5.17
C ARG A 139 -14.66 6.38 3.79
N LEU A 140 -15.93 6.13 3.50
CA LEU A 140 -16.51 6.41 2.19
C LEU A 140 -16.66 7.93 1.94
N GLY A 141 -15.88 8.45 0.99
CA GLY A 141 -15.90 9.87 0.64
C GLY A 141 -17.12 10.27 -0.19
N THR A 142 -17.50 11.55 -0.11
CA THR A 142 -18.57 12.16 -0.94
C THR A 142 -18.03 13.37 -1.69
N LEU A 143 -18.40 13.49 -2.97
CA LEU A 143 -18.23 14.69 -3.77
C LEU A 143 -19.56 15.42 -3.89
N LEU A 144 -19.55 16.72 -3.59
CA LEU A 144 -20.70 17.61 -3.82
C LEU A 144 -20.83 17.94 -5.33
N PRO A 145 -21.99 18.45 -5.78
CA PRO A 145 -22.14 18.92 -7.16
C PRO A 145 -21.04 19.89 -7.55
N ASN A 146 -20.40 19.64 -8.70
CA ASN A 146 -19.26 20.39 -9.25
C ASN A 146 -18.00 20.45 -8.36
N GLN A 147 -17.96 19.71 -7.24
CA GLN A 147 -16.75 19.62 -6.43
C GLN A 147 -15.68 18.81 -7.16
N SER A 148 -14.45 19.30 -7.10
CA SER A 148 -13.28 18.57 -7.59
C SER A 148 -12.46 18.04 -6.42
N ARG A 149 -11.80 16.90 -6.62
CA ARG A 149 -10.80 16.36 -5.70
C ARG A 149 -9.54 16.04 -6.47
N LYS A 150 -8.39 16.35 -5.86
CA LYS A 150 -7.06 16.11 -6.43
C LYS A 150 -6.40 14.95 -5.68
N PHE A 151 -5.72 14.10 -6.43
CA PHE A 151 -4.84 13.06 -5.91
C PHE A 151 -3.46 13.27 -6.49
N GLU A 152 -2.45 13.32 -5.62
CA GLU A 152 -1.05 13.50 -5.98
C GLU A 152 -0.27 12.25 -5.58
N LEU A 153 0.34 11.62 -6.58
CA LEU A 153 1.19 10.46 -6.41
C LEU A 153 2.39 10.57 -7.35
N GLU A 154 3.51 9.99 -6.93
CA GLU A 154 4.74 9.86 -7.71
C GLU A 154 5.16 8.40 -7.71
N PHE A 155 5.46 7.87 -8.90
CA PHE A 155 6.06 6.56 -9.08
C PHE A 155 7.48 6.73 -9.59
N THR A 156 8.45 6.11 -8.91
CA THR A 156 9.87 6.19 -9.29
C THR A 156 10.45 4.79 -9.43
N VAL A 157 11.10 4.49 -10.55
CA VAL A 157 11.84 3.25 -10.76
C VAL A 157 13.31 3.46 -10.38
N HIS A 158 13.82 2.60 -9.50
CA HIS A 158 15.20 2.62 -9.03
C HIS A 158 15.99 1.53 -9.75
N GLY A 159 16.87 1.94 -10.67
CA GLY A 159 17.68 1.03 -11.47
C GLY A 159 19.02 0.63 -10.87
N ASN A 160 19.38 1.15 -9.69
CA ASN A 160 20.65 0.85 -9.03
C ASN A 160 20.54 0.98 -7.49
N GLU A 161 21.53 0.43 -6.80
CA GLU A 161 21.61 0.37 -5.34
C GLU A 161 21.65 1.75 -4.68
N ASN A 162 22.32 2.73 -5.28
CA ASN A 162 22.39 4.09 -4.74
C ASN A 162 21.00 4.74 -4.66
N HIS A 163 20.17 4.53 -5.69
CA HIS A 163 18.80 5.07 -5.70
C HIS A 163 17.90 4.39 -4.66
N VAL A 164 18.01 3.07 -4.50
CA VAL A 164 17.28 2.31 -3.46
C VAL A 164 17.73 2.73 -2.06
N LYS A 165 19.03 2.95 -1.86
CA LYS A 165 19.62 3.42 -0.61
C LYS A 165 19.10 4.82 -0.26
N ALA A 166 19.13 5.76 -1.22
CA ALA A 166 18.61 7.11 -1.01
C ALA A 166 17.12 7.09 -0.66
N ALA A 167 16.30 6.29 -1.35
CA ALA A 167 14.88 6.14 -1.01
C ALA A 167 14.67 5.54 0.39
N THR A 168 15.50 4.58 0.79
CA THR A 168 15.49 4.03 2.15
C THR A 168 15.85 5.10 3.18
N GLU A 169 16.89 5.89 2.94
CA GLU A 169 17.31 6.98 3.84
C GLU A 169 16.21 8.04 4.01
N CYS A 170 15.53 8.43 2.93
CA CYS A 170 14.37 9.31 3.00
C CYS A 170 13.25 8.74 3.90
N ILE A 171 12.98 7.44 3.79
CA ILE A 171 12.00 6.76 4.65
C ILE A 171 12.44 6.78 6.12
N GLU A 172 13.72 6.48 6.40
CA GLU A 172 14.23 6.49 7.77
C GLU A 172 14.23 7.90 8.39
N GLU A 173 14.54 8.93 7.61
CA GLU A 173 14.42 10.32 8.05
C GLU A 173 12.97 10.70 8.37
N ALA A 174 12.03 10.33 7.48
CA ALA A 174 10.61 10.54 7.73
C ALA A 174 10.10 9.82 8.98
N LYS A 175 10.68 8.68 9.36
CA LYS A 175 10.33 7.96 10.59
C LYS A 175 10.87 8.65 11.85
N ARG A 176 12.05 9.30 11.78
CA ARG A 176 12.65 10.01 12.92
C ARG A 176 11.82 11.20 13.39
N THR A 177 11.00 11.78 12.54
CA THR A 177 10.07 12.85 12.92
C THR A 177 8.95 12.36 13.85
N ARG A 178 8.77 11.04 14.01
CA ARG A 178 7.91 10.43 15.02
C ARG A 178 8.75 9.83 16.15
N SER A 179 8.57 10.36 17.36
CA SER A 179 9.12 9.77 18.58
C SER A 179 8.74 8.29 18.69
N GLN A 180 9.73 7.39 18.80
CA GLN A 180 9.55 5.94 18.94
C GLN A 180 8.75 5.28 17.80
N TYR A 181 9.18 5.48 16.55
CA TYR A 181 8.53 4.86 15.40
C TYR A 181 8.62 3.32 15.41
N LYS A 182 7.46 2.66 15.55
CA LYS A 182 7.20 1.27 15.19
C LYS A 182 5.74 1.16 14.71
N PRO A 183 5.47 0.58 13.52
CA PRO A 183 4.09 0.41 13.08
C PRO A 183 3.30 -0.43 14.08
N SER A 184 2.11 0.02 14.45
CA SER A 184 1.19 -0.78 15.25
C SER A 184 0.68 -1.97 14.43
N ILE A 185 0.93 -3.19 14.89
CA ILE A 185 0.38 -4.40 14.28
C ILE A 185 -0.97 -4.70 14.92
N ILE A 186 -2.03 -4.70 14.11
CA ILE A 186 -3.39 -5.01 14.53
C ILE A 186 -3.65 -6.48 14.16
N ALA A 187 -3.55 -7.36 15.16
CA ALA A 187 -3.65 -8.81 15.01
C ALA A 187 -5.10 -9.32 15.00
N ASN A 188 -5.96 -8.67 14.20
CA ASN A 188 -7.28 -9.17 13.86
C ASN A 188 -7.56 -8.86 12.38
N THR A 189 -8.58 -9.50 11.81
CA THR A 189 -8.98 -9.27 10.42
C THR A 189 -9.92 -8.07 10.32
N LEU A 190 -9.81 -7.32 9.21
CA LEU A 190 -10.79 -6.29 8.85
C LEU A 190 -12.11 -6.90 8.35
N MET A 191 -12.05 -8.12 7.79
CA MET A 191 -13.18 -8.92 7.31
C MET A 191 -13.55 -10.04 8.27
#